data_AF-A0A8S4QEC5-F1
#
_entry.id   AF-A0A8S4QEC5-F1
#
_cell.length_a   1.000
_cell.length_b   1.000
_cell.length_c   1.000
_cell.angle_alpha   90.00
_cell.angle_beta   90.00
_cell.angle_gamma   90.00
#
_symmetry.space_group_name_H-M   'P 1'
#
loop_
_entity.id
_entity.type
_entity.pdbx_description
1 polymer ?
#
loop_
_entity_poly.entity_id
_entity_poly.type
_entity_poly.pdbx_seq_one_letter_code
_entity_poly.pdbx_strand_id
1 'polypeptide(L)'
;MRNKVLKDSLIPIFLQLCDVISKWETALREKGSGKFENSRVIRLTYRNRLYFKNSIRTETDKERLLLCYQVNQQVVAGRFPVTRELAAELGALMAQLDMGDYLASNTQHNQPLAHRFYPYRYRAGLNNDELRDVEEKLRSKWVALKGRSTADCVRIYLNCTRKWPFFGATLFQAR
;
A
#
# COMPACT_ATOMS: atom_id res chain seq x y z
N MET A 1 10.79 19.08 15.10
CA MET A 1 11.53 17.81 14.83
C MET A 1 10.98 16.56 15.55
N ARG A 2 10.29 16.64 16.70
CA ARG A 2 9.78 15.45 17.45
C ARG A 2 8.62 14.68 16.80
N ASN A 3 7.95 15.22 15.79
CA ASN A 3 6.73 14.62 15.20
C ASN A 3 6.97 13.51 14.16
N LYS A 4 8.21 13.31 13.68
CA LYS A 4 8.51 12.33 12.63
C LYS A 4 8.98 10.97 13.14
N VAL A 5 9.55 10.92 14.36
CA VAL A 5 10.11 9.70 14.95
C VAL A 5 9.04 8.64 15.23
N LEU A 6 7.82 9.08 15.51
CA LEU A 6 6.76 8.19 15.97
C LEU A 6 5.94 7.59 14.81
N LYS A 7 5.80 8.24 13.65
CA LYS A 7 4.86 7.74 12.63
C LYS A 7 5.24 6.37 12.00
N ASP A 8 6.49 5.94 12.12
CA ASP A 8 7.02 4.71 11.52
C ASP A 8 8.12 4.04 12.38
N SER A 9 7.97 4.06 13.71
CA SER A 9 8.97 3.43 14.59
C SER A 9 8.94 1.91 14.45
N LEU A 10 9.97 1.36 13.81
CA LEU A 10 10.25 -0.07 13.77
C LEU A 10 10.46 -0.61 15.19
N ILE A 11 9.65 -1.58 15.62
CA ILE A 11 9.78 -2.20 16.94
C ILE A 11 10.93 -3.22 16.90
N PRO A 12 12.03 -3.03 17.65
CA PRO A 12 13.10 -4.03 17.72
C PRO A 12 12.59 -5.34 18.32
N ILE A 13 13.16 -6.47 17.89
CA ILE A 13 12.72 -7.81 18.32
C ILE A 13 12.83 -8.01 19.84
N PHE A 14 13.79 -7.34 20.48
CA PHE A 14 14.06 -7.47 21.91
C PHE A 14 13.17 -6.57 22.80
N LEU A 15 12.36 -5.70 22.21
CA LEU A 15 11.49 -4.80 22.97
C LEU A 15 10.14 -5.44 23.22
N GLN A 16 9.67 -5.39 24.47
CA GLN A 16 8.32 -5.82 24.79
C GLN A 16 7.33 -4.87 24.11
N LEU A 17 6.35 -5.46 23.43
CA LEU A 17 5.30 -4.71 22.74
C LEU A 17 4.57 -3.77 23.72
N CYS A 18 4.35 -4.23 24.95
CA CYS A 18 3.74 -3.45 26.03
C CYS A 18 4.53 -2.19 26.36
N ASP A 19 5.87 -2.24 26.41
CA ASP A 19 6.70 -1.06 26.67
C ASP A 19 6.56 -0.01 25.57
N VAL A 20 6.46 -0.47 24.32
CA VAL A 20 6.24 0.42 23.17
C VAL A 20 4.86 1.08 23.29
N ILE A 21 3.81 0.29 23.55
CA ILE A 21 2.44 0.80 23.75
C ILE A 21 2.41 1.82 24.90
N SER A 22 2.97 1.48 26.07
CA SER A 22 3.04 2.38 27.22
C SER A 22 3.75 3.70 26.89
N LYS A 23 4.87 3.65 26.16
CA LYS A 23 5.57 4.87 25.69
C LYS A 23 4.70 5.72 24.77
N TRP A 24 3.94 5.08 23.87
CA TRP A 24 3.01 5.77 22.98
C TRP A 24 1.85 6.42 23.73
N GLU A 25 1.26 5.72 24.70
CA GLU A 25 0.19 6.25 25.54
C GLU A 25 0.67 7.46 26.36
N THR A 26 1.85 7.36 26.99
CA THR A 26 2.44 8.47 27.74
C THR A 26 2.70 9.68 26.83
N ALA A 27 3.31 9.48 25.66
CA ALA A 27 3.58 10.56 24.70
C ALA A 27 2.30 11.20 24.14
N LEU A 28 1.20 10.44 24.02
CA LEU A 28 -0.10 10.97 23.61
C LEU A 28 -0.76 11.79 24.73
N ARG A 29 -0.68 11.32 25.99
CA ARG A 29 -1.18 12.07 27.17
C ARG A 29 -0.45 13.40 27.33
N GLU A 30 0.88 13.41 27.21
CA GLU A 30 1.70 14.63 27.29
C GLU A 30 1.31 15.66 26.21
N LYS A 31 1.03 15.20 24.98
CA LYS A 31 0.60 16.09 23.89
C LYS A 31 -0.83 16.60 24.03
N GLY A 32 -1.73 15.82 24.63
CA GLY A 32 -3.12 16.19 24.88
C GLY A 32 -3.32 17.06 26.12
N SER A 33 -2.27 17.69 26.65
CA SER A 33 -2.30 18.42 27.93
C SER A 33 -2.85 17.56 29.08
N GLY A 34 -2.49 16.27 29.11
CA GLY A 34 -2.94 15.31 30.12
C GLY A 34 -4.30 14.66 29.84
N LYS A 35 -5.05 15.10 28.81
CA LYS A 35 -6.31 14.48 28.42
C LYS A 35 -6.09 13.25 27.55
N PHE A 36 -6.79 12.17 27.87
CA PHE A 36 -6.80 10.97 27.03
C PHE A 36 -7.75 11.20 25.86
N GLU A 37 -7.20 11.45 24.66
CA GLU A 37 -8.01 11.53 23.45
C GLU A 37 -8.41 10.12 22.99
N ASN A 38 -9.64 9.70 23.31
CA ASN A 38 -10.24 8.43 22.83
C ASN A 38 -10.32 8.33 21.30
N SER A 39 -10.05 9.40 20.55
CA SER A 39 -10.06 9.38 19.08
C SER A 39 -8.76 8.84 18.47
N ARG A 40 -7.67 8.70 19.23
CA ARG A 40 -6.37 8.27 18.70
C ARG A 40 -6.12 6.80 19.03
N VAL A 41 -6.10 5.99 17.98
CA VAL A 41 -5.87 4.54 18.09
C VAL A 41 -4.41 4.21 17.74
N ILE A 42 -3.74 3.47 18.62
CA ILE A 42 -2.43 2.87 18.32
C ILE A 42 -2.67 1.75 17.30
N ARG A 43 -2.01 1.85 16.15
CA ARG A 43 -2.10 0.82 15.10
C ARG A 43 -0.78 0.06 15.01
N LEU A 44 -0.86 -1.24 15.28
CA LEU A 44 0.23 -2.16 14.97
C LEU A 44 0.08 -2.64 13.53
N THR A 45 1.19 -2.77 12.82
CA THR A 45 1.17 -3.26 11.43
C THR A 45 2.32 -4.22 11.24
N TYR A 46 2.00 -5.44 10.83
CA TYR A 46 2.99 -6.41 10.40
C TYR A 46 3.51 -6.05 9.01
N ARG A 47 4.83 -5.97 8.86
CA ARG A 47 5.50 -5.56 7.62
C ARG A 47 6.71 -6.44 7.41
N ASN A 48 6.95 -6.86 6.16
CA ASN A 48 8.25 -7.39 5.81
C ASN A 48 9.29 -6.26 5.90
N ARG A 49 10.32 -6.45 6.74
CA ARG A 49 11.33 -5.42 7.08
C ARG A 49 12.51 -5.44 6.13
N LEU A 50 12.82 -6.61 5.58
CA LEU A 50 14.00 -6.84 4.75
C LEU A 50 13.58 -7.63 3.52
N TYR A 51 14.02 -7.17 2.36
CA TYR A 51 13.83 -7.90 1.11
C TYR A 51 15.19 -8.41 0.63
N PHE A 52 15.30 -9.73 0.49
CA PHE A 52 16.52 -10.38 0.00
C PHE A 52 16.25 -10.98 -1.37
N LYS A 53 16.95 -10.48 -2.40
CA LYS A 53 16.82 -10.99 -3.78
C LYS A 53 17.09 -12.49 -3.88
N ASN A 54 18.02 -13.00 -3.06
CA ASN A 54 18.36 -14.43 -3.05
C ASN A 54 17.25 -15.33 -2.48
N SER A 55 16.32 -14.77 -1.69
CA SER A 55 15.24 -15.51 -1.03
C SER A 55 13.94 -15.56 -1.85
N ILE A 56 13.88 -14.93 -3.03
CA ILE A 56 12.65 -14.89 -3.85
C ILE A 56 12.12 -16.29 -4.17
N ARG A 57 13.02 -17.25 -4.40
CA ARG A 57 12.65 -18.64 -4.75
C ARG A 57 11.98 -19.39 -3.61
N THR A 58 12.20 -18.97 -2.36
CA THR A 58 11.71 -19.66 -1.16
C THR A 58 10.53 -18.94 -0.52
N GLU A 59 10.03 -17.85 -1.11
CA GLU A 59 8.86 -17.15 -0.59
C GLU A 59 7.61 -18.06 -0.64
N THR A 60 6.82 -17.99 0.41
CA THR A 60 5.49 -18.59 0.47
C THR A 60 4.45 -17.69 -0.20
N ASP A 61 3.28 -18.25 -0.52
CA ASP A 61 2.20 -17.47 -1.15
C ASP A 61 1.68 -16.35 -0.24
N LYS A 62 1.68 -16.57 1.08
CA LYS A 62 1.30 -15.55 2.07
C LYS A 62 2.31 -14.40 2.12
N GLU A 63 3.61 -14.69 2.05
CA GLU A 63 4.65 -13.65 2.01
C GLU A 63 4.56 -12.83 0.72
N ARG A 64 4.32 -13.49 -0.42
CA ARG A 64 4.12 -12.81 -1.71
C ARG A 64 2.88 -11.90 -1.66
N LEU A 65 1.77 -12.40 -1.11
CA LEU A 65 0.55 -11.61 -0.94
C LEU A 65 0.81 -10.37 -0.05
N LEU A 66 1.43 -10.55 1.10
CA LEU A 66 1.79 -9.45 2.00
C LEU A 66 2.68 -8.42 1.29
N LEU A 67 3.72 -8.88 0.60
CA LEU A 67 4.65 -8.02 -0.12
C LEU A 67 3.92 -7.23 -1.23
N CYS A 68 3.01 -7.87 -1.96
CA CYS A 68 2.19 -7.21 -2.98
C CYS A 68 1.41 -6.03 -2.41
N TYR A 69 0.69 -6.24 -1.30
CA TYR A 69 -0.02 -5.16 -0.62
C TYR A 69 0.90 -4.05 -0.11
N GLN A 70 2.06 -4.41 0.47
CA GLN A 70 3.03 -3.42 0.96
C GLN A 70 3.58 -2.56 -0.17
N VAL A 71 3.95 -3.16 -1.30
CA VAL A 71 4.45 -2.44 -2.48
C VAL A 71 3.35 -1.55 -3.04
N ASN A 72 2.11 -2.05 -3.11
CA ASN A 72 0.99 -1.25 -3.59
C ASN A 72 0.75 0.00 -2.73
N GLN A 73 0.90 -0.08 -1.41
CA GLN A 73 0.83 1.11 -0.54
C GLN A 73 1.90 2.13 -0.91
N GLN A 74 3.13 1.71 -1.26
CA GLN A 74 4.18 2.63 -1.72
C GLN A 74 3.86 3.23 -3.09
N VAL A 75 3.25 2.47 -3.99
CA VAL A 75 2.79 2.92 -5.31
C VAL A 75 1.72 4.01 -5.16
N VAL A 76 0.65 3.74 -4.40
CA VAL A 76 -0.45 4.67 -4.16
C VAL A 76 0.03 5.93 -3.44
N ALA A 77 0.95 5.79 -2.46
CA ALA A 77 1.58 6.91 -1.78
C ALA A 77 2.55 7.72 -2.65
N GLY A 78 2.82 7.30 -3.90
CA GLY A 78 3.72 7.99 -4.81
C GLY A 78 5.21 7.84 -4.46
N ARG A 79 5.57 6.89 -3.60
CA ARG A 79 6.95 6.58 -3.19
C ARG A 79 7.62 5.53 -4.06
N PHE A 80 6.83 4.79 -4.84
CA PHE A 80 7.32 3.85 -5.83
C PHE A 80 7.32 4.51 -7.22
N PRO A 81 8.42 4.44 -7.99
CA PRO A 81 8.46 4.97 -9.35
C PRO A 81 7.73 4.02 -10.31
N VAL A 82 6.68 4.52 -10.95
CA VAL A 82 5.86 3.81 -11.93
C VAL A 82 5.41 4.81 -12.98
N THR A 83 5.29 4.39 -14.24
CA THR A 83 4.62 5.20 -15.28
C THR A 83 3.12 5.24 -15.05
N ARG A 84 2.39 6.13 -15.76
CA ARG A 84 0.92 6.22 -15.63
C ARG A 84 0.26 4.94 -16.12
N GLU A 85 0.82 4.31 -17.14
CA GLU A 85 0.36 3.06 -17.76
C GLU A 85 0.54 1.89 -16.80
N LEU A 86 1.75 1.74 -16.25
CA LEU A 86 2.04 0.68 -15.28
C LEU A 86 1.22 0.87 -14.01
N ALA A 87 1.03 2.10 -13.54
CA ALA A 87 0.19 2.39 -12.39
C ALA A 87 -1.27 1.94 -12.61
N ALA A 88 -1.81 2.08 -13.83
CA ALA A 88 -3.14 1.61 -14.15
C ALA A 88 -3.22 0.07 -14.20
N GLU A 89 -2.18 -0.60 -14.71
CA GLU A 89 -2.11 -2.06 -14.72
C GLU A 89 -2.01 -2.66 -13.32
N LEU A 90 -1.14 -2.10 -12.49
CA LEU A 90 -1.01 -2.47 -11.08
C LEU A 90 -2.31 -2.18 -10.32
N GLY A 91 -2.97 -1.06 -10.60
CA GLY A 91 -4.25 -0.72 -9.98
C GLY A 91 -5.36 -1.71 -10.31
N ALA A 92 -5.45 -2.14 -11.59
CA ALA A 92 -6.41 -3.16 -12.01
C ALA A 92 -6.12 -4.54 -11.40
N LEU A 93 -4.85 -4.94 -11.28
CA LEU A 93 -4.46 -6.17 -10.59
C LEU A 93 -4.87 -6.15 -9.11
N MET A 94 -4.73 -5.01 -8.44
CA MET A 94 -5.18 -4.87 -7.05
C MET A 94 -6.69 -4.88 -6.92
N ALA A 95 -7.41 -4.30 -7.88
CA ALA A 95 -8.86 -4.37 -7.91
C ALA A 95 -9.35 -5.82 -8.03
N GLN A 96 -8.75 -6.60 -8.94
CA GLN A 96 -9.02 -8.04 -9.08
C GLN A 96 -8.68 -8.82 -7.81
N LEU A 97 -7.58 -8.48 -7.16
CA LEU A 97 -7.12 -9.16 -5.97
C LEU A 97 -8.00 -8.88 -4.73
N ASP A 98 -8.46 -7.65 -4.57
CA ASP A 98 -9.23 -7.19 -3.40
C ASP A 98 -10.74 -7.43 -3.55
N MET A 99 -11.27 -7.30 -4.77
CA MET A 99 -12.72 -7.34 -5.05
C MET A 99 -13.14 -8.51 -5.94
N GLY A 100 -12.20 -9.30 -6.47
CA GLY A 100 -12.49 -10.38 -7.41
C GLY A 100 -12.85 -9.89 -8.82
N ASP A 101 -13.57 -10.72 -9.56
CA ASP A 101 -14.02 -10.41 -10.92
C ASP A 101 -14.90 -9.15 -10.96
N TYR A 102 -14.70 -8.33 -11.99
CA TYR A 102 -15.53 -7.15 -12.20
C TYR A 102 -17.01 -7.54 -12.42
N LEU A 103 -17.88 -6.98 -11.57
CA LEU A 103 -19.32 -7.03 -11.70
C LEU A 103 -19.85 -5.59 -11.83
N ALA A 104 -20.76 -5.34 -12.76
CA ALA A 104 -21.31 -3.99 -12.98
C ALA A 104 -21.95 -3.39 -11.71
N SER A 105 -22.49 -4.24 -10.84
CA SER A 105 -23.05 -3.86 -9.52
C SER A 105 -22.00 -3.31 -8.54
N ASN A 106 -20.72 -3.71 -8.66
CA ASN A 106 -19.65 -3.24 -7.75
C ASN A 106 -19.34 -1.75 -7.91
N THR A 107 -19.80 -1.10 -8.98
CA THR A 107 -19.48 0.30 -9.28
C THR A 107 -20.32 1.32 -8.52
N GLN A 108 -21.51 0.94 -8.04
CA GLN A 108 -22.44 1.92 -7.47
C GLN A 108 -22.18 2.25 -6.00
N HIS A 109 -21.47 1.40 -5.25
CA HIS A 109 -21.32 1.55 -3.79
C HIS A 109 -19.85 1.60 -3.33
N ASN A 110 -18.90 1.43 -4.24
CA ASN A 110 -17.48 1.44 -3.90
C ASN A 110 -16.83 2.77 -4.25
N GLN A 111 -15.86 3.18 -3.43
CA GLN A 111 -15.00 4.31 -3.77
C GLN A 111 -14.34 4.09 -5.14
N PRO A 112 -14.07 5.18 -5.90
CA PRO A 112 -13.40 5.08 -7.18
C PRO A 112 -12.07 4.30 -7.05
N LEU A 113 -11.83 3.37 -7.97
CA LEU A 113 -10.57 2.63 -8.17
C LEU A 113 -9.34 3.54 -8.12
N ALA A 114 -9.35 4.71 -8.78
CA ALA A 114 -8.19 5.59 -8.76
C ALA A 114 -7.88 6.14 -7.35
N HIS A 115 -8.90 6.30 -6.50
CA HIS A 115 -8.68 6.72 -5.12
C HIS A 115 -8.05 5.61 -4.28
N ARG A 116 -8.34 4.34 -4.59
CA ARG A 116 -7.87 3.17 -3.83
C ARG A 116 -6.50 2.66 -4.30
N PHE A 117 -6.27 2.63 -5.61
CA PHE A 117 -5.17 1.88 -6.21
C PHE A 117 -4.27 2.69 -7.15
N TYR A 118 -4.58 3.95 -7.44
CA TYR A 118 -3.77 4.80 -8.32
C TYR A 118 -2.92 5.83 -7.53
N PRO A 119 -1.68 6.12 -7.95
CA PRO A 119 -0.80 7.06 -7.25
C PRO A 119 -1.41 8.44 -7.07
N TYR A 120 -1.37 8.96 -5.82
CA TYR A 120 -1.89 10.30 -5.49
C TYR A 120 -1.32 11.39 -6.42
N ARG A 121 -0.01 11.33 -6.68
CA ARG A 121 0.71 12.31 -7.52
C ARG A 121 0.15 12.43 -8.94
N TYR A 122 -0.46 11.37 -9.48
CA TYR A 122 -1.02 11.38 -10.82
C TYR A 122 -2.47 11.82 -10.87
N ARG A 123 -3.19 11.78 -9.75
CA ARG A 123 -4.58 12.27 -9.66
C ARG A 123 -4.70 13.70 -9.14
N ALA A 124 -3.71 14.19 -8.39
CA ALA A 124 -3.79 15.48 -7.70
C ALA A 124 -3.93 16.71 -8.63
N GLY A 125 -3.51 16.59 -9.89
CA GLY A 125 -3.58 17.66 -10.89
C GLY A 125 -4.55 17.41 -12.04
N LEU A 126 -5.36 16.35 -11.97
CA LEU A 126 -6.31 16.02 -13.03
C LEU A 126 -7.65 16.72 -12.81
N ASN A 127 -8.28 17.14 -13.90
CA ASN A 127 -9.66 17.61 -13.86
C ASN A 127 -10.65 16.42 -13.77
N ASN A 128 -11.95 16.71 -13.63
CA ASN A 128 -12.97 15.66 -13.47
C ASN A 128 -13.10 14.72 -14.68
N ASP A 129 -12.88 15.23 -15.90
CA ASP A 129 -12.99 14.43 -17.12
C ASP A 129 -11.77 13.51 -17.28
N GLU A 130 -10.57 14.03 -17.03
CA GLU A 130 -9.34 13.23 -17.00
C GLU A 130 -9.37 12.16 -15.90
N LEU A 131 -9.98 12.45 -14.74
CA LEU A 131 -10.19 11.45 -13.70
C LEU A 131 -11.15 10.35 -14.15
N ARG A 132 -12.22 10.69 -14.88
CA ARG A 132 -13.13 9.70 -15.48
C ARG A 132 -12.42 8.81 -16.49
N ASP A 133 -11.54 9.39 -17.32
CA ASP A 133 -10.75 8.63 -18.29
C ASP A 133 -9.81 7.63 -17.61
N VAL A 134 -9.14 8.05 -16.53
CA VAL A 134 -8.31 7.15 -15.71
C VAL A 134 -9.14 6.03 -15.10
N GLU A 135 -10.34 6.34 -14.63
CA GLU A 135 -11.25 5.39 -14.02
C GLU A 135 -11.75 4.34 -15.02
N GLU A 136 -12.09 4.79 -16.23
CA GLU A 136 -12.47 3.93 -17.33
C GLU A 136 -11.30 3.05 -17.77
N LYS A 137 -10.10 3.60 -17.86
CA LYS A 137 -8.89 2.83 -18.20
C LYS A 137 -8.59 1.76 -17.15
N LEU A 138 -8.71 2.08 -15.86
CA LEU A 138 -8.58 1.12 -14.76
C LEU A 138 -9.64 0.01 -14.85
N ARG A 139 -10.90 0.40 -15.05
CA ARG A 139 -12.03 -0.52 -15.19
C ARG A 139 -11.86 -1.46 -16.39
N SER A 140 -11.50 -0.92 -17.55
CA SER A 140 -11.25 -1.71 -18.77
C SER A 140 -10.16 -2.77 -18.54
N LYS A 141 -9.05 -2.38 -17.90
CA LYS A 141 -7.99 -3.32 -17.53
C LYS A 141 -8.45 -4.35 -16.50
N TRP A 142 -9.27 -3.97 -15.52
CA TRP A 142 -9.81 -4.90 -14.52
C TRP A 142 -10.76 -5.93 -15.16
N VAL A 143 -11.64 -5.50 -16.05
CA VAL A 143 -12.53 -6.41 -16.83
C VAL A 143 -11.70 -7.45 -17.60
N ALA A 144 -10.58 -7.05 -18.19
CA ALA A 144 -9.69 -7.95 -18.92
C ALA A 144 -8.99 -9.01 -18.03
N LEU A 145 -9.02 -8.85 -16.70
CA LEU A 145 -8.47 -9.80 -15.73
C LEU A 145 -9.51 -10.82 -15.24
N LYS A 146 -10.74 -10.81 -15.76
CA LYS A 146 -11.79 -11.75 -15.36
C LYS A 146 -11.31 -13.20 -15.41
N GLY A 147 -11.59 -13.95 -14.34
CA GLY A 147 -11.19 -15.36 -14.18
C GLY A 147 -9.72 -15.55 -13.79
N ARG A 148 -8.94 -14.48 -13.59
CA ARG A 148 -7.57 -14.60 -13.06
C ARG A 148 -7.60 -14.87 -11.56
N SER A 149 -6.83 -15.87 -11.15
CA SER A 149 -6.67 -16.23 -9.73
C SER A 149 -5.95 -15.12 -8.95
N THR A 150 -6.16 -15.08 -7.64
CA THR A 150 -5.44 -14.18 -6.74
C THR A 150 -3.92 -14.42 -6.80
N ALA A 151 -3.51 -15.68 -6.86
CA ALA A 151 -2.10 -16.09 -6.97
C ALA A 151 -1.45 -15.55 -8.27
N ASP A 152 -2.17 -15.61 -9.40
CA ASP A 152 -1.69 -15.04 -10.66
C ASP A 152 -1.58 -13.52 -10.59
N CYS A 153 -2.57 -12.84 -9.99
CA CYS A 153 -2.53 -11.39 -9.84
C CYS A 153 -1.32 -10.96 -9.02
N VAL A 154 -1.07 -11.62 -7.87
CA VAL A 154 0.13 -11.40 -7.05
C VAL A 154 1.40 -11.63 -7.84
N ARG A 155 1.48 -12.75 -8.58
CA ARG A 155 2.65 -13.12 -9.38
C ARG A 155 2.95 -12.07 -10.45
N ILE A 156 1.95 -11.64 -11.21
CA ILE A 156 2.11 -10.62 -12.26
C ILE A 156 2.55 -9.28 -11.63
N TYR A 157 1.90 -8.88 -10.53
CA TYR A 157 2.20 -7.64 -9.82
C TYR A 157 3.66 -7.59 -9.35
N LEU A 158 4.11 -8.65 -8.67
CA LEU A 158 5.48 -8.76 -8.16
C LEU A 158 6.50 -8.88 -9.30
N ASN A 159 6.18 -9.58 -10.39
CA ASN A 159 7.06 -9.66 -11.55
C ASN A 159 7.31 -8.30 -12.21
N CYS A 160 6.30 -7.43 -12.28
CA CYS A 160 6.47 -6.08 -12.81
C CYS A 160 7.28 -5.20 -11.84
N THR A 161 6.95 -5.23 -10.56
CA THR A 161 7.53 -4.33 -9.56
C THR A 161 8.98 -4.69 -9.19
N ARG A 162 9.34 -5.98 -9.18
CA ARG A 162 10.72 -6.44 -8.88
C ARG A 162 11.76 -6.04 -9.93
N LYS A 163 11.34 -5.61 -11.12
CA LYS A 163 12.25 -5.08 -12.13
C LYS A 163 12.89 -3.76 -11.70
N TRP A 164 12.30 -3.06 -10.74
CA TRP A 164 12.89 -1.84 -10.21
C TRP A 164 14.18 -2.15 -9.42
N PRO A 165 15.33 -1.52 -9.73
CA PRO A 165 16.62 -1.88 -9.12
C PRO A 165 16.64 -1.80 -7.58
N PHE A 166 15.93 -0.81 -7.03
CA PHE A 166 15.80 -0.54 -5.59
C PHE A 166 14.55 -1.16 -4.98
N PHE A 167 13.93 -2.15 -5.63
CA PHE A 167 12.81 -2.88 -5.06
C PHE A 167 13.18 -3.46 -3.68
N GLY A 168 12.30 -3.23 -2.70
CA GLY A 168 12.53 -3.64 -1.31
C GLY A 168 13.36 -2.68 -0.47
N ALA A 169 13.86 -1.58 -1.04
CA ALA A 169 14.54 -0.54 -0.28
C ALA A 169 13.56 0.26 0.60
N THR A 170 14.02 0.66 1.78
CA THR A 170 13.31 1.60 2.65
C THR A 170 13.98 2.97 2.55
N LEU A 171 13.21 3.99 2.18
CA LEU A 171 13.70 5.36 2.05
C LEU A 171 13.68 6.06 3.41
N PHE A 172 14.81 6.66 3.77
CA PHE A 172 14.94 7.53 4.94
C PHE A 172 15.22 8.95 4.48
N GLN A 173 14.71 9.94 5.22
CA GLN A 173 15.04 11.32 4.95
C GLN A 173 16.51 11.56 5.33
N ALA A 174 17.34 11.90 4.34
CA ALA A 174 18.68 12.42 4.56
C ALA A 174 18.60 13.87 5.07
N ARG A 175 19.56 14.28 5.91
CA ARG A 175 19.72 15.65 6.38
C ARG A 175 20.71 16.40 5.51
#